data_AF-A0A9R1WTS4-F1
#
_entry.id   AF-A0A9R1WTS4-F1
#
_cell.length_a   1.000
_cell.length_b   1.000
_cell.length_c   1.000
_cell.angle_alpha   90.00
_cell.angle_beta   90.00
_cell.angle_gamma   90.00
#
_symmetry.space_group_name_H-M   'P 1'
#
loop_
_entity.id
_entity.type
_entity.pdbx_description
1 polymer ?
#
loop_
_entity_poly.entity_id
_entity_poly.type
_entity_poly.pdbx_seq_one_letter_code
_entity_poly.pdbx_strand_id
1 'polypeptide(L)'
;MVAMAALQSSFTALSLSSKSFLGQRLSPCPSSPLLKRWERIKCKPNSLPIVHKMHVKLGDTVKVIAGRDKGKIGEITKITKHNSTVVVKEINLKTKHVKSKEEGESGQIIKIEAPIHSSNVMLYSKEQNVASRVGHKILEDGKRVRFLVKTGEIIDSVEKWKKDIKEREKKTEAITVAS
;
A
#
# COMPACT_ATOMS: atom_id res chain seq x y z
N MET A 1 11.04 -39.16 78.69
CA MET A 1 11.05 -40.14 77.59
C MET A 1 11.56 -39.41 76.35
N VAL A 2 12.89 -39.26 76.19
CA VAL A 2 13.83 -40.10 75.40
C VAL A 2 13.51 -39.93 73.89
N ALA A 3 14.38 -39.46 73.00
CA ALA A 3 15.82 -39.69 72.83
C ALA A 3 16.54 -38.57 72.03
N MET A 4 17.86 -38.45 72.25
CA MET A 4 18.85 -37.88 71.32
C MET A 4 19.07 -38.83 70.12
N ALA A 5 19.38 -38.27 68.94
CA ALA A 5 20.30 -38.78 67.91
C ALA A 5 20.11 -37.95 66.63
N ALA A 6 21.05 -37.76 65.71
CA ALA A 6 22.50 -37.78 65.65
C ALA A 6 22.81 -37.16 64.27
N LEU A 7 23.92 -36.41 64.16
CA LEU A 7 24.44 -35.95 62.86
C LEU A 7 24.75 -37.15 61.97
N GLN A 8 24.31 -37.11 60.71
CA GLN A 8 25.00 -37.77 59.60
C GLN A 8 24.92 -36.92 58.33
N SER A 9 26.10 -36.55 57.85
CA SER A 9 26.40 -36.03 56.52
C SER A 9 26.08 -37.04 55.42
N SER A 10 25.52 -36.60 54.29
CA SER A 10 25.90 -37.16 52.99
C SER A 10 25.37 -36.29 51.83
N PHE A 11 26.33 -35.91 51.00
CA PHE A 11 26.21 -35.38 49.66
C PHE A 11 25.17 -36.15 48.83
N THR A 12 24.34 -35.47 48.04
CA THR A 12 23.94 -35.96 46.71
C THR A 12 23.42 -34.82 45.81
N ALA A 13 24.25 -34.50 44.81
CA ALA A 13 23.95 -34.14 43.42
C ALA A 13 22.87 -33.09 43.10
N LEU A 14 23.34 -31.86 42.84
CA LEU A 14 22.75 -31.01 41.80
C LEU A 14 22.85 -31.76 40.45
N SER A 15 21.73 -32.27 39.95
CA SER A 15 21.64 -32.69 38.55
C SER A 15 21.48 -31.43 37.70
N LEU A 16 22.61 -30.93 37.18
CA LEU A 16 22.60 -30.05 36.01
C LEU A 16 21.98 -30.84 34.85
N SER A 17 20.69 -30.64 34.61
CA SER A 17 20.08 -31.00 33.33
C SER A 17 20.62 -30.04 32.29
N SER A 18 21.64 -30.51 31.58
CA SER A 18 22.22 -29.94 30.37
C SER A 18 21.20 -29.93 29.23
N LYS A 19 20.20 -29.07 29.33
CA LYS A 19 19.48 -28.60 28.15
C LYS A 19 20.25 -27.40 27.62
N SER A 20 21.35 -27.69 26.94
CA SER A 20 21.82 -26.88 25.82
C SER A 20 20.70 -26.85 24.76
N PHE A 21 19.65 -26.09 25.03
CA PHE A 21 18.89 -25.49 23.95
C PHE A 21 19.85 -24.53 23.28
N LEU A 22 20.59 -25.06 22.30
CA LEU A 22 21.16 -24.28 21.24
C LEU A 22 20.09 -23.24 20.90
N GLY A 23 20.45 -21.98 21.12
CA GLY A 23 19.66 -20.85 20.68
C GLY A 23 19.33 -21.12 19.21
N GLN A 24 18.07 -21.48 18.97
CA GLN A 24 17.51 -21.39 17.65
C GLN A 24 17.56 -19.90 17.36
N ARG A 25 18.63 -19.48 16.67
CA ARG A 25 18.61 -18.24 15.91
C ARG A 25 17.38 -18.41 15.05
N LEU A 26 16.27 -17.77 15.44
CA LEU A 26 15.15 -17.55 14.56
C LEU A 26 15.77 -16.80 13.39
N SER A 27 16.13 -17.53 12.34
CA SER A 27 16.56 -16.95 11.09
C SER A 27 15.45 -15.97 10.74
N PRO A 28 15.73 -14.66 10.60
CA PRO A 28 14.71 -13.76 10.11
C PRO A 28 14.33 -14.29 8.74
N CYS A 29 13.16 -14.92 8.65
CA CYS A 29 12.61 -15.42 7.40
C CYS A 29 12.61 -14.24 6.44
N PRO A 30 13.37 -14.26 5.32
CA PRO A 30 13.30 -13.20 4.35
C PRO A 30 12.02 -13.42 3.54
N SER A 31 10.86 -13.12 4.11
CA SER A 31 9.56 -13.32 3.44
C SER A 31 9.07 -12.05 2.76
N SER A 32 9.98 -11.26 2.19
CA SER A 32 9.67 -10.24 1.21
C SER A 32 10.65 -10.40 0.05
N PRO A 33 10.18 -10.56 -1.20
CA PRO A 33 11.08 -10.55 -2.34
C PRO A 33 11.75 -9.18 -2.37
N LEU A 34 13.01 -9.14 -1.96
CA LEU A 34 13.84 -7.95 -2.07
C LEU A 34 13.91 -7.59 -3.55
N LEU A 35 13.63 -6.33 -3.88
CA LEU A 35 13.83 -5.83 -5.24
C LEU A 35 15.23 -6.21 -5.72
N LYS A 36 15.33 -6.71 -6.95
CA LYS A 36 16.62 -6.96 -7.59
C LYS A 36 17.46 -5.69 -7.51
N ARG A 37 18.77 -5.82 -7.28
CA ARG A 37 19.66 -4.66 -7.05
C ARG A 37 19.55 -3.59 -8.15
N TRP A 38 19.37 -4.00 -9.41
CA TRP A 38 19.22 -3.11 -10.58
C TRP A 38 17.79 -2.55 -10.80
N GLU A 39 16.78 -3.08 -10.12
CA GLU A 39 15.39 -2.59 -10.18
C GLU A 39 15.08 -1.56 -9.07
N ARG A 40 16.11 -1.17 -8.30
CA ARG A 40 15.98 -0.12 -7.27
C ARG A 40 15.67 1.23 -7.92
N ILE A 41 15.04 2.10 -7.14
CA ILE A 41 14.66 3.44 -7.57
C ILE A 41 15.92 4.20 -7.99
N LYS A 42 15.89 4.77 -9.20
CA LYS A 42 16.98 5.61 -9.69
C LYS A 42 17.00 6.93 -8.92
N CYS A 43 18.19 7.34 -8.48
CA CYS A 43 18.39 8.57 -7.73
C CYS A 43 19.14 9.62 -8.54
N LYS A 44 18.89 10.88 -8.22
CA LYS A 44 19.64 12.05 -8.65
C LYS A 44 20.96 12.16 -7.85
N PRO A 45 21.90 13.03 -8.26
CA PRO A 45 23.14 13.26 -7.52
C PRO A 45 22.92 13.68 -6.05
N ASN A 46 21.84 14.40 -5.77
CA ASN A 46 21.44 14.81 -4.42
C ASN A 46 20.64 13.74 -3.65
N SER A 47 20.83 12.46 -3.99
CA SER A 47 20.17 11.27 -3.43
C SER A 47 18.65 11.16 -3.59
N LEU A 48 17.96 12.21 -4.06
CA LEU A 48 16.50 12.18 -4.27
C LEU A 48 16.11 11.23 -5.41
N PRO A 49 14.96 10.52 -5.30
CA PRO A 49 14.48 9.67 -6.38
C PRO A 49 14.10 10.48 -7.62
N ILE A 50 14.34 9.91 -8.79
CA ILE A 50 13.83 10.45 -10.06
C ILE A 50 12.33 10.17 -10.12
N VAL A 51 11.54 11.23 -10.29
CA VAL A 51 10.08 11.16 -10.37
C VAL A 51 9.61 11.45 -11.79
N HIS A 52 8.63 10.67 -12.26
CA HIS A 52 8.02 10.87 -13.56
C HIS A 52 6.81 11.81 -13.48
N LYS A 53 6.62 12.63 -14.51
CA LYS A 53 5.45 13.47 -14.67
C LYS A 53 4.29 12.62 -15.19
N MET A 54 3.13 12.69 -14.55
CA MET A 54 1.94 11.89 -14.87
C MET A 54 0.74 12.80 -15.20
N HIS A 55 -0.20 12.29 -16.02
CA HIS A 55 -1.41 13.02 -16.42
C HIS A 55 -2.59 12.88 -15.43
N VAL A 56 -2.52 11.94 -14.48
CA VAL A 56 -3.59 11.59 -13.53
C VAL A 56 -3.30 12.10 -12.11
N LYS A 57 -4.35 12.38 -11.33
CA LYS A 57 -4.31 12.76 -9.91
C LYS A 57 -5.10 11.75 -9.06
N LEU A 58 -4.94 11.85 -7.74
CA LEU A 58 -5.71 11.05 -6.78
C LEU A 58 -7.19 11.41 -6.89
N GLY A 59 -8.09 10.43 -6.76
CA GLY A 59 -9.53 10.66 -6.88
C GLY A 59 -10.01 11.02 -8.29
N ASP A 60 -9.19 10.80 -9.32
CA ASP A 60 -9.67 10.85 -10.71
C ASP A 60 -10.36 9.52 -11.07
N THR A 61 -11.46 9.60 -11.82
CA THR A 61 -12.13 8.43 -12.41
C THR A 61 -11.50 8.11 -13.75
N VAL A 62 -11.10 6.85 -13.91
CA VAL A 62 -10.36 6.38 -15.09
C VAL A 62 -10.95 5.11 -15.65
N LYS A 63 -10.78 4.93 -16.96
CA LYS A 63 -11.08 3.70 -17.69
C LYS A 63 -9.78 3.02 -18.12
N VAL A 64 -9.71 1.71 -17.93
CA VAL A 64 -8.56 0.91 -18.35
C VAL A 64 -8.61 0.67 -19.87
N ILE A 65 -7.53 1.01 -20.57
CA ILE A 65 -7.39 0.92 -22.03
C ILE A 65 -6.86 -0.46 -22.45
N ALA A 66 -5.88 -0.95 -21.71
CA ALA A 66 -5.11 -2.14 -22.04
C ALA A 66 -4.77 -2.96 -20.79
N GLY A 67 -4.60 -4.27 -20.97
CA GLY A 67 -4.36 -5.23 -19.90
C GLY A 67 -5.55 -6.15 -19.65
N ARG A 68 -5.46 -6.93 -18.57
CA ARG A 68 -6.46 -7.95 -18.21
C ARG A 68 -7.83 -7.35 -17.90
N ASP A 69 -7.85 -6.18 -17.28
CA ASP A 69 -9.07 -5.49 -16.86
C ASP A 69 -9.53 -4.40 -17.85
N LYS A 70 -9.29 -4.62 -19.15
CA LYS A 70 -9.66 -3.65 -20.20
C LYS A 70 -11.16 -3.31 -20.14
N GLY A 71 -11.47 -2.03 -20.23
CA GLY A 71 -12.84 -1.52 -20.27
C GLY A 71 -13.46 -1.21 -18.91
N LYS A 72 -12.91 -1.75 -17.81
CA LYS A 72 -13.38 -1.43 -16.47
C LYS A 72 -13.09 0.02 -16.11
N ILE A 73 -13.98 0.60 -15.33
CA ILE A 73 -13.91 1.99 -14.85
C ILE A 73 -13.70 1.93 -13.34
N GLY A 74 -12.85 2.80 -12.80
CA GLY A 74 -12.61 2.89 -11.37
C GLY A 74 -11.97 4.20 -10.96
N GLU A 75 -11.88 4.43 -9.66
CA GLU A 75 -11.27 5.62 -9.09
C GLU A 75 -9.85 5.33 -8.59
N ILE A 76 -8.95 6.29 -8.71
CA ILE A 76 -7.56 6.14 -8.29
C ILE A 76 -7.44 6.34 -6.77
N THR A 77 -6.96 5.31 -6.07
CA THR A 77 -6.71 5.32 -4.62
C THR A 77 -5.29 5.81 -4.30
N LYS A 78 -4.27 5.29 -5.00
CA LYS A 78 -2.85 5.59 -4.73
C LYS A 78 -2.09 5.79 -6.03
N ILE A 79 -1.08 6.67 -6.01
CA ILE A 79 -0.20 6.96 -7.14
C ILE A 79 1.25 6.81 -6.72
N THR A 80 2.00 6.06 -7.52
CA THR A 80 3.42 5.80 -7.31
C THR A 80 4.23 6.44 -8.45
N LYS A 81 4.76 7.64 -8.21
CA LYS A 81 5.39 8.48 -9.26
C LYS A 81 6.75 7.97 -9.75
N HIS A 82 7.49 7.20 -8.95
CA HIS A 82 8.81 6.68 -9.34
C HIS A 82 8.73 5.55 -10.38
N ASN A 83 7.65 4.76 -10.36
CA ASN A 83 7.39 3.70 -11.33
C ASN A 83 6.32 4.07 -12.38
N SER A 84 5.75 5.28 -12.29
CA SER A 84 4.61 5.71 -13.13
C SER A 84 3.40 4.79 -13.05
N THR A 85 3.12 4.22 -11.87
CA THR A 85 2.01 3.29 -11.65
C THR A 85 0.91 3.87 -10.76
N VAL A 86 -0.31 3.38 -10.93
CA VAL A 86 -1.51 3.78 -10.20
C VAL A 86 -2.24 2.57 -9.63
N VAL A 87 -2.86 2.72 -8.47
CA VAL A 87 -3.76 1.72 -7.88
C VAL A 87 -5.18 2.23 -8.04
N VAL A 88 -6.03 1.42 -8.69
CA VAL A 88 -7.42 1.75 -9.00
C VAL A 88 -8.33 0.81 -8.22
N LYS A 89 -9.40 1.36 -7.62
CA LYS A 89 -10.35 0.60 -6.80
C LYS A 89 -10.93 -0.59 -7.56
N GLU A 90 -10.92 -1.77 -6.96
CA GLU A 90 -11.51 -3.03 -7.50
C GLU A 90 -10.93 -3.54 -8.83
N ILE A 91 -9.84 -2.95 -9.32
CA ILE A 91 -9.18 -3.36 -10.57
C ILE A 91 -7.85 -4.06 -10.25
N ASN A 92 -7.47 -5.07 -11.05
CA ASN A 92 -6.21 -5.81 -10.92
C ASN A 92 -6.05 -6.45 -9.53
N LEU A 93 -7.12 -7.12 -9.07
CA LEU A 93 -7.15 -7.82 -7.80
C LEU A 93 -6.23 -9.03 -7.83
N LYS A 94 -5.42 -9.17 -6.78
CA LYS A 94 -4.57 -10.35 -6.54
C LYS A 94 -4.87 -10.94 -5.19
N THR A 95 -4.97 -12.27 -5.14
CA THR A 95 -5.12 -13.02 -3.90
C THR A 95 -3.77 -13.08 -3.19
N LYS A 96 -3.70 -12.52 -1.98
CA LYS A 96 -2.55 -12.57 -1.09
C LYS A 96 -2.90 -13.41 0.12
N HIS A 97 -2.12 -14.46 0.32
CA HIS A 97 -2.14 -15.24 1.56
C HIS A 97 -1.38 -14.45 2.62
N VAL A 98 -2.06 -14.09 3.71
CA VAL A 98 -1.47 -13.39 4.84
C VAL A 98 -1.33 -14.38 5.99
N LYS A 99 -0.08 -14.60 6.41
CA LYS A 99 0.22 -15.40 7.59
C LYS A 99 -0.25 -14.64 8.84
N SER A 100 -0.76 -15.38 9.81
CA SER A 100 -1.07 -14.83 11.12
C SER A 100 0.20 -14.26 11.77
N LYS A 101 0.04 -13.18 12.53
CA LYS A 101 1.13 -12.54 13.28
C LYS A 101 1.07 -12.88 14.77
N GLU A 102 -0.10 -13.21 15.29
CA GLU A 102 -0.36 -13.44 16.71
C GLU A 102 -0.80 -14.88 16.95
N GLU A 103 -0.41 -15.43 18.10
CA GLU A 103 -0.78 -16.78 18.50
C GLU A 103 -2.28 -16.83 18.81
N GLY A 104 -3.04 -17.60 18.02
CA GLY A 104 -4.50 -17.74 18.17
C GLY A 104 -5.31 -17.22 16.97
N GLU A 105 -4.73 -16.39 16.10
CA GLU A 105 -5.41 -15.95 14.88
C GLU A 105 -5.16 -16.92 13.71
N SER A 106 -6.21 -17.20 12.93
CA SER A 106 -6.09 -17.97 11.70
C SER A 106 -5.56 -17.11 10.54
N GLY A 107 -4.79 -17.72 9.63
CA GLY A 107 -4.32 -17.05 8.42
C GLY A 107 -5.48 -16.64 7.50
N GLN A 108 -5.31 -15.56 6.75
CA GLN A 108 -6.38 -14.98 5.91
C GLN A 108 -6.00 -14.96 4.43
N ILE A 109 -6.98 -15.16 3.55
CA ILE A 109 -6.85 -14.99 2.10
C ILE A 109 -7.47 -13.65 1.73
N ILE A 110 -6.64 -12.63 1.50
CA ILE A 110 -7.08 -11.26 1.23
C ILE A 110 -6.95 -10.97 -0.26
N LYS A 111 -7.95 -10.32 -0.86
CA LYS A 111 -7.86 -9.76 -2.22
C LYS A 111 -7.35 -8.32 -2.12
N ILE A 112 -6.19 -8.04 -2.71
CA ILE A 112 -5.56 -6.71 -2.70
C ILE A 112 -5.48 -6.18 -4.12
N GLU A 113 -5.73 -4.88 -4.27
CA GLU A 113 -5.56 -4.15 -5.52
C GLU A 113 -4.07 -4.01 -5.86
N ALA A 114 -3.68 -4.42 -7.07
CA ALA A 114 -2.31 -4.30 -7.55
C ALA A 114 -2.15 -3.10 -8.50
N PRO A 115 -0.96 -2.47 -8.52
CA PRO A 115 -0.71 -1.32 -9.37
C PRO A 115 -0.80 -1.65 -10.87
N ILE A 116 -1.27 -0.68 -11.64
CA ILE A 116 -1.36 -0.68 -13.10
C ILE A 116 -0.50 0.47 -13.62
N HIS A 117 0.13 0.31 -14.79
CA HIS A 117 0.91 1.40 -15.39
C HIS A 117 -0.01 2.54 -15.86
N SER A 118 0.42 3.79 -15.63
CA SER A 118 -0.38 4.98 -15.92
C SER A 118 -0.73 5.16 -17.39
N SER A 119 0.09 4.66 -18.32
CA SER A 119 -0.24 4.69 -19.76
C SER A 119 -1.47 3.86 -20.12
N ASN A 120 -1.83 2.87 -19.30
CA ASN A 120 -2.94 1.97 -19.58
C ASN A 120 -4.27 2.50 -19.06
N VAL A 121 -4.31 3.74 -18.56
CA VAL A 121 -5.52 4.39 -18.05
C VAL A 121 -5.80 5.71 -18.76
N MET A 122 -7.06 5.91 -19.13
CA MET A 122 -7.60 7.17 -19.67
C MET A 122 -8.56 7.79 -18.66
N LEU A 123 -8.66 9.11 -18.65
CA LEU A 123 -9.65 9.81 -17.84
C LEU A 123 -11.04 9.56 -18.42
N TYR A 124 -12.01 9.38 -17.52
CA TYR A 124 -13.38 9.02 -17.85
C TYR A 124 -14.33 10.10 -17.35
N SER A 125 -15.17 10.62 -18.24
CA SER A 125 -16.30 11.46 -17.87
C SER A 125 -17.47 10.57 -17.44
N LYS A 126 -17.99 10.80 -16.23
CA LYS A 126 -19.22 10.15 -15.75
C LYS A 126 -20.48 10.72 -16.43
N GLU A 127 -20.41 11.95 -16.93
CA GLU A 127 -21.55 12.64 -17.55
C GLU A 127 -21.82 12.11 -18.96
N GLN A 128 -20.77 12.05 -19.79
CA GLN A 128 -20.91 11.64 -21.19
C GLN A 128 -20.57 10.16 -21.41
N ASN A 129 -20.09 9.46 -20.39
CA ASN A 129 -19.63 8.07 -20.47
C ASN A 129 -18.50 7.83 -21.49
N VAL A 130 -17.73 8.87 -21.79
CA VAL A 130 -16.63 8.84 -22.76
C VAL A 130 -15.28 8.90 -22.05
N ALA A 131 -14.37 8.02 -22.45
CA ALA A 131 -12.95 8.12 -22.11
C ALA A 131 -12.21 9.01 -23.12
N SER A 132 -11.39 9.94 -22.62
CA SER A 132 -10.66 10.88 -23.47
C SER A 132 -9.27 11.25 -22.95
N ARG A 133 -8.48 11.86 -23.84
CA ARG A 133 -7.16 12.42 -23.52
C ARG A 133 -7.32 13.74 -22.76
N VAL A 134 -6.29 14.12 -22.00
CA VAL A 134 -6.28 15.37 -21.24
C VAL A 134 -5.64 16.50 -22.04
N GLY A 135 -6.28 17.66 -22.02
CA GLY A 135 -5.73 18.95 -22.44
C GLY A 135 -5.53 19.88 -21.24
N HIS A 136 -4.89 21.02 -21.49
CA HIS A 136 -4.72 22.08 -20.48
C HIS A 136 -5.29 23.40 -21.00
N LYS A 137 -6.09 24.08 -20.17
CA LYS A 137 -6.66 25.39 -20.48
C LYS A 137 -6.37 26.35 -19.32
N ILE A 138 -6.26 27.64 -19.64
CA ILE A 138 -6.16 28.72 -18.64
C ILE A 138 -7.56 29.33 -18.52
N LEU A 139 -8.07 29.43 -17.29
CA LEU A 139 -9.34 30.09 -16.98
C LEU A 139 -9.15 31.61 -16.87
N GLU A 140 -10.26 32.35 -16.85
CA GLU A 140 -10.27 33.81 -16.68
C GLU A 140 -9.60 34.23 -15.36
N ASP A 141 -9.73 33.41 -14.31
CA ASP A 141 -9.00 33.52 -13.04
C ASP A 141 -7.46 33.44 -13.14
N GLY A 142 -6.91 33.15 -14.33
CA GLY A 142 -5.48 32.86 -14.53
C GLY A 142 -5.04 31.45 -14.09
N LYS A 143 -5.96 30.62 -13.60
CA LYS A 143 -5.67 29.24 -13.14
C LYS A 143 -5.58 28.27 -14.32
N ARG A 144 -4.53 27.44 -14.32
CA ARG A 144 -4.35 26.37 -15.31
C ARG A 144 -5.05 25.10 -14.86
N VAL A 145 -6.04 24.65 -15.65
CA VAL A 145 -6.86 23.46 -15.36
C VAL A 145 -6.70 22.39 -16.44
N ARG A 146 -6.95 21.13 -16.06
CA ARG A 146 -7.08 20.01 -16.99
C ARG A 146 -8.52 19.93 -17.54
N PHE A 147 -8.65 19.67 -18.84
CA PHE A 147 -9.93 19.42 -19.49
C PHE A 147 -9.88 18.15 -20.36
N LEU A 148 -11.03 17.55 -20.61
CA LEU A 148 -11.20 16.41 -21.50
C LEU A 148 -11.30 16.87 -22.95
N VAL A 149 -10.44 16.37 -23.85
CA VAL A 149 -10.38 16.86 -25.23
C VAL A 149 -11.66 16.55 -26.03
N LYS A 150 -12.32 15.43 -25.75
CA LYS A 150 -13.52 15.02 -26.49
C LYS A 150 -14.79 15.76 -26.02
N THR A 151 -14.89 16.03 -24.73
CA THR A 151 -16.13 16.52 -24.11
C THR A 151 -16.05 18.00 -23.75
N GLY A 152 -14.83 18.55 -23.61
CA GLY A 152 -14.60 19.92 -23.14
C GLY A 152 -14.71 20.09 -21.62
N GLU A 153 -15.11 19.05 -20.89
CA GLU A 153 -15.33 19.10 -19.45
C GLU A 153 -14.05 19.39 -18.66
N ILE A 154 -14.16 20.22 -17.64
CA ILE A 154 -13.07 20.59 -16.73
C ILE A 154 -13.03 19.60 -15.56
N ILE A 155 -11.86 19.00 -15.31
CA ILE A 155 -11.68 17.92 -14.31
C ILE A 155 -11.20 18.46 -12.97
N ASP A 156 -10.36 19.50 -13.02
CA ASP A 156 -9.72 20.06 -11.84
C ASP A 156 -10.63 21.12 -11.19
N SER A 157 -11.32 20.73 -10.12
CA SER A 157 -12.03 21.69 -9.26
C SER A 157 -11.11 22.22 -8.16
N VAL A 158 -11.16 23.53 -7.89
CA VAL A 158 -10.27 24.22 -6.93
C VAL A 158 -10.40 23.67 -5.51
N GLU A 159 -11.57 23.15 -5.15
CA GLU A 159 -11.88 22.63 -3.82
C GLU A 159 -11.51 21.16 -3.62
N LYS A 160 -11.13 20.44 -4.69
CA LYS A 160 -10.96 18.98 -4.65
C LYS A 160 -9.96 18.55 -3.56
N TRP A 161 -8.82 19.25 -3.48
CA TRP A 161 -7.78 18.94 -2.50
C TRP A 161 -8.22 19.16 -1.05
N LYS A 162 -9.07 20.17 -0.77
CA LYS A 162 -9.61 20.41 0.57
C LYS A 162 -10.55 19.27 0.99
N LYS A 163 -11.37 18.80 0.05
CA LYS A 163 -12.26 17.64 0.24
C LYS A 163 -11.44 16.38 0.53
N ASP A 164 -10.38 16.13 -0.23
CA ASP A 164 -9.49 14.98 -0.02
C ASP A 164 -8.74 15.01 1.33
N ILE A 165 -8.39 16.19 1.85
CA ILE A 165 -7.80 16.33 3.20
C ILE A 165 -8.86 16.03 4.26
N LYS A 166 -10.02 16.68 4.17
CA LYS A 166 -11.12 16.50 5.13
C LYS A 166 -11.61 15.05 5.20
N GLU A 167 -11.66 14.36 4.06
CA GLU A 167 -12.03 12.94 4.01
C GLU A 167 -10.97 12.04 4.66
N ARG A 168 -9.68 12.39 4.55
CA ARG A 168 -8.60 11.68 5.24
C ARG A 168 -8.67 11.88 6.76
N GLU A 169 -8.89 13.11 7.21
CA GLU A 169 -9.05 13.44 8.64
C GLU A 169 -10.21 12.67 9.28
N LYS A 170 -11.37 12.65 8.62
CA LYS A 170 -12.53 11.86 9.07
C LYS A 170 -12.24 10.36 9.13
N LYS A 171 -11.51 9.82 8.16
CA LYS A 171 -11.11 8.40 8.16
C LYS A 171 -10.16 8.10 9.32
N THR A 172 -9.21 8.98 9.61
CA THR A 172 -8.32 8.81 10.76
C THR A 172 -9.10 8.87 12.07
N GLU A 173 -10.00 9.85 12.26
CA GLU A 173 -10.85 9.96 13.45
C GLU A 173 -11.72 8.71 13.66
N ALA A 174 -12.35 8.20 12.61
CA ALA A 174 -13.16 6.99 12.69
C ALA A 174 -12.34 5.75 13.10
N ILE A 175 -11.08 5.66 12.67
CA ILE A 175 -10.18 4.59 13.10
C ILE A 175 -9.83 4.75 14.57
N THR A 176 -9.49 5.96 15.04
CA THR A 176 -9.15 6.23 16.44
C THR A 176 -10.32 5.99 17.39
N VAL A 177 -11.56 6.24 16.97
CA VAL A 177 -12.77 5.99 17.78
C VAL A 177 -13.15 4.50 17.80
N ALA A 178 -12.79 3.76 16.75
CA ALA A 178 -13.03 2.32 16.65
C ALA A 178 -11.91 1.45 17.25
N SER A 179 -10.80 2.06 17.65
CA SER A 179 -9.65 1.41 18.30
C SER A 179 -9.69 1.65 19.80
#